data_AF-A0A5R2NCS0-F1
#
_entry.id   AF-A0A5R2NCS0-F1
#
_cell.length_a   1.000
_cell.length_b   1.000
_cell.length_c   1.000
_cell.angle_alpha   90.00
_cell.angle_beta   90.00
_cell.angle_gamma   90.00
#
_symmetry.space_group_name_H-M   'P 1'
#
loop_
_entity.id
_entity.type
_entity.pdbx_description
1 polymer ?
#
loop_
_entity_poly.entity_id
_entity_poly.type
_entity_poly.pdbx_seq_one_letter_code
_entity_poly.pdbx_strand_id
1 'polypeptide(L)' 'MTVTISWWVLPLTTTIVAFAWALWNGDYRPATGYGSIGKGMANAFLLAVALIASLIAWLIWALLA' A
#
# COMPACT_ATOMS: atom_id res chain seq x y z
N MET A 1 -25.95 -13.65 -6.42
CA MET A 1 -24.56 -14.15 -6.41
C MET A 1 -23.60 -13.31 -7.25
N THR A 2 -24.07 -12.58 -8.27
CA THR A 2 -23.22 -11.66 -9.05
C THR A 2 -22.89 -10.35 -8.30
N VAL A 3 -23.80 -9.89 -7.42
CA VAL A 3 -23.59 -8.66 -6.64
C VAL A 3 -22.52 -8.85 -5.58
N THR A 4 -22.45 -9.99 -4.87
CA THR A 4 -21.38 -10.30 -3.90
C THR A 4 -19.99 -10.35 -4.54
N ILE A 5 -19.89 -10.89 -5.76
CA ILE A 5 -18.64 -10.92 -6.52
C ILE A 5 -18.22 -9.51 -6.99
N SER A 6 -19.10 -8.51 -7.07
CA SER A 6 -18.75 -7.21 -7.66
C SER A 6 -18.12 -6.20 -6.68
N TRP A 7 -18.10 -6.48 -5.37
CA TRP A 7 -17.58 -5.53 -4.36
C TRP A 7 -16.06 -5.60 -4.14
N TRP A 8 -15.32 -6.44 -4.89
CA TRP A 8 -13.84 -6.46 -4.83
C TRP A 8 -13.20 -5.14 -5.30
N VAL A 9 -13.97 -4.26 -5.96
CA VAL A 9 -13.51 -2.93 -6.36
C VAL A 9 -13.14 -2.09 -5.13
N LEU A 10 -13.77 -2.29 -3.97
CA LEU A 10 -13.42 -1.58 -2.75
C LEU A 10 -12.00 -1.90 -2.23
N PRO A 11 -11.63 -3.18 -1.97
CA PRO A 11 -10.27 -3.47 -1.55
C PRO A 11 -9.26 -3.11 -2.64
N LEU A 12 -9.58 -3.31 -3.92
CA LEU A 12 -8.69 -2.92 -5.02
C LEU A 12 -8.41 -1.41 -5.07
N THR A 13 -9.45 -0.57 -4.98
CA THR A 13 -9.28 0.89 -4.95
C THR A 13 -8.47 1.32 -3.73
N THR A 14 -8.68 0.68 -2.59
CA THR A 14 -7.88 0.91 -1.37
C THR A 14 -6.40 0.54 -1.59
N THR A 15 -6.11 -0.60 -2.23
CA THR A 15 -4.75 -0.98 -2.61
C THR A 15 -4.10 0.07 -3.51
N ILE A 16 -4.79 0.49 -4.57
CA ILE A 16 -4.27 1.47 -5.53
C ILE A 16 -3.95 2.79 -4.82
N VAL A 17 -4.87 3.30 -4.00
CA VAL A 17 -4.68 4.56 -3.27
C VAL A 17 -3.54 4.45 -2.25
N ALA A 18 -3.47 3.36 -1.49
CA ALA A 18 -2.42 3.16 -0.49
C ALA A 18 -1.02 3.13 -1.12
N PHE A 19 -0.84 2.39 -2.21
CA PHE A 19 0.43 2.32 -2.91
C PHE A 19 0.75 3.62 -3.66
N ALA A 20 -0.23 4.26 -4.29
CA ALA A 20 -0.03 5.56 -4.92
C ALA A 20 0.42 6.62 -3.90
N TRP A 21 -0.18 6.61 -2.71
CA TRP A 21 0.24 7.49 -1.61
C TRP A 21 1.66 7.18 -1.12
N ALA A 22 2.01 5.91 -0.92
CA ALA A 22 3.36 5.53 -0.52
C ALA A 22 4.41 5.93 -1.56
N LEU A 23 4.12 5.75 -2.85
CA LEU A 23 4.98 6.17 -3.95
C LEU A 23 5.07 7.68 -4.11
N TRP A 24 4.01 8.43 -3.79
CA TRP A 24 4.04 9.89 -3.83
C TRP A 24 4.92 10.47 -2.70
N ASN A 25 4.86 9.87 -1.51
CA ASN A 25 5.57 10.35 -0.33
C ASN A 25 6.98 9.78 -0.17
N GLY A 26 7.34 8.73 -0.91
CA GLY A 26 8.68 8.16 -0.90
C GLY A 26 9.72 9.10 -1.51
N ASP A 27 10.88 9.21 -0.87
CA ASP A 27 12.02 9.95 -1.42
C ASP A 27 12.93 9.00 -2.20
N TYR A 28 12.70 8.89 -3.51
CA TYR A 28 13.45 8.01 -4.41
C TYR A 28 14.69 8.69 -5.03
N ARG A 29 15.06 9.88 -4.57
CA ARG A 29 16.23 10.57 -5.09
C ARG A 29 17.50 9.82 -4.67
N PRO A 30 18.52 9.73 -5.55
CA PRO A 30 19.79 9.10 -5.21
C PRO A 30 20.39 9.82 -4.00
N ALA A 31 20.56 9.07 -2.93
CA ALA A 31 21.09 9.56 -1.68
C ALA A 31 22.59 9.22 -1.65
N THR A 32 23.44 10.24 -1.54
CA THR A 32 24.89 10.05 -1.44
C THR A 32 25.34 9.98 0.02
N GLY A 33 26.17 8.99 0.38
CA GLY A 33 26.72 8.83 1.73
C GLY A 33 25.78 8.16 2.76
N TYR A 34 25.99 8.44 4.05
CA TYR A 34 25.28 7.82 5.19
C TYR A 34 23.75 8.02 5.18
N GLY A 35 23.22 9.01 4.46
CA GLY A 35 21.79 9.25 4.32
C GLY A 35 21.04 8.26 3.43
N SER A 36 21.76 7.40 2.69
CA SER A 36 21.16 6.44 1.75
C SER A 36 20.41 5.30 2.42
N ILE A 37 20.95 4.78 3.52
CA ILE A 37 20.33 3.71 4.30
C ILE A 37 19.04 4.22 4.97
N GLY A 38 19.08 5.42 5.58
CA GLY A 38 17.92 6.01 6.26
C GLY A 38 16.74 6.27 5.31
N LYS A 39 17.01 6.80 4.11
CA LYS A 39 15.98 7.01 3.09
C LYS A 39 15.41 5.69 2.55
N GLY A 40 16.26 4.69 2.34
CA GLY A 40 15.82 3.35 1.97
C GLY A 40 14.89 2.72 3.00
N MET A 41 15.24 2.81 4.29
CA MET A 41 14.42 2.30 5.39
C MET A 41 13.08 3.05 5.51
N ALA A 42 13.09 4.38 5.36
CA ALA A 42 11.87 5.18 5.39
C ALA A 42 10.91 4.81 4.24
N ASN A 43 11.43 4.64 3.02
CA ASN A 43 10.62 4.22 1.88
C ASN A 43 10.09 2.79 2.04
N ALA A 44 10.93 1.87 2.54
CA ALA A 44 10.50 0.49 2.84
C ALA A 44 9.38 0.48 3.90
N PHE A 45 9.46 1.33 4.91
CA PHE A 45 8.42 1.48 5.90
C PHE A 45 7.10 2.00 5.30
N LEU A 46 7.15 3.02 4.44
CA LEU A 46 5.95 3.52 3.74
C LEU A 46 5.29 2.43 2.89
N LEU A 47 6.07 1.63 2.17
CA LEU A 47 5.57 0.50 1.40
C LEU A 47 5.00 -0.61 2.29
N ALA A 48 5.61 -0.88 3.44
CA ALA A 48 5.08 -1.84 4.41
C ALA A 48 3.73 -1.38 4.97
N VAL A 49 3.57 -0.09 5.28
CA VAL A 49 2.29 0.48 5.72
C VAL A 49 1.23 0.36 4.63
N ALA A 50 1.55 0.68 3.37
CA ALA A 50 0.63 0.52 2.25
C ALA A 50 0.23 -0.95 2.03
N LEU A 51 1.18 -1.88 2.17
CA LEU A 51 0.92 -3.31 2.07
C LEU A 51 -0.03 -3.78 3.19
N ILE A 52 0.22 -3.38 4.44
CA ILE A 52 -0.63 -3.74 5.59
C ILE A 52 -2.05 -3.21 5.38
N ALA A 53 -2.20 -1.94 4.98
CA ALA A 53 -3.50 -1.34 4.71
C ALA A 53 -4.26 -2.10 3.61
N SER A 54 -3.56 -2.47 2.54
CA SER A 54 -4.11 -3.31 1.46
C SER A 54 -4.57 -4.67 1.98
N LEU A 55 -3.73 -5.37 2.75
CA LEU A 55 -4.06 -6.68 3.31
C LEU A 55 -5.28 -6.62 4.24
N ILE A 56 -5.38 -5.58 5.07
CA ILE A 56 -6.54 -5.37 5.94
C ILE A 56 -7.81 -5.19 5.11
N ALA A 57 -7.77 -4.38 4.05
CA ALA A 57 -8.93 -4.17 3.18
C ALA A 57 -9.40 -5.48 2.51
N TRP A 58 -8.45 -6.29 2.01
CA TRP A 58 -8.75 -7.60 1.43
C TRP A 58 -9.25 -8.60 2.46
N LEU A 59 -8.72 -8.57 3.69
CA LEU A 59 -9.18 -9.43 4.77
C LEU A 59 -10.62 -9.10 5.17
N ILE A 60 -10.93 -7.81 5.36
CA ILE A 60 -12.30 -7.37 5.69
C ILE A 60 -13.26 -7.79 4.58
N TRP A 61 -12.90 -7.56 3.32
CA TRP A 61 -13.72 -7.99 2.20
C TRP A 61 -13.94 -9.51 2.18
N ALA A 62 -12.89 -10.30 2.37
CA ALA A 62 -12.98 -11.77 2.39
C ALA A 62 -13.81 -12.31 3.56
N LEU A 63 -13.89 -11.60 4.69
CA LEU A 63 -14.74 -11.97 5.83
C LEU A 63 -16.22 -11.63 5.61
N LEU A 64 -16.52 -10.69 4.70
CA LEU A 64 -17.87 -10.21 4.42
C LEU A 64 -18.47 -10.81 3.13
N ALA A 65 -17.64 -11.36 2.26
CA ALA A 65 -18.02 -11.98 0.98
C ALA A 65 -18.51 -13.42 1.16
#